data_AF-A0A355B8I3-F1
#
_entry.id   AF-A0A355B8I3-F1
#
_cell.length_a   1.000
_cell.length_b   1.000
_cell.length_c   1.000
_cell.angle_alpha   90.00
_cell.angle_beta   90.00
_cell.angle_gamma   90.00
#
_symmetry.space_group_name_H-M   'P 1'
#
loop_
_entity.id
_entity.type
_entity.pdbx_description
1 polymer ?
#
loop_
_entity_poly.entity_id
_entity_poly.type
_entity_poly.pdbx_seq_one_letter_code
_entity_poly.pdbx_strand_id
1 'polypeptide(L)'
;DALEELIKNNKFKHLSNYEIINISGVENEKNFKDTQAVQAKIKKCESENVKTITLTVNRMLTGSTVPEWDTMLYLKDTASPQEYDQAIFRLQNQYIKVFKEPSGDVVKFNMKPQTLLVDFNPNRMFQMQEHKSQIYNVNTDKNGNSLLEERIRKELEISPIVVLHHNKIVQIQPTDILDAVRKYSSSRSVFDEATTISIDLALLDIEAIKAEIERQNKISS
;
A
#
# COMPACT_ATOMS: atom_id res chain seq x y z
N ASP A 1 8.94 -12.09 16.54
CA ASP A 1 9.74 -12.12 17.78
C ASP A 1 10.96 -11.22 17.73
N ALA A 2 11.92 -11.40 16.80
CA ALA A 2 13.11 -10.55 16.72
C ALA A 2 12.83 -9.03 16.61
N LEU A 3 11.85 -8.62 15.80
CA LEU A 3 11.47 -7.20 15.69
C LEU A 3 10.82 -6.66 16.97
N GLU A 4 10.02 -7.47 17.67
CA GLU A 4 9.43 -7.10 18.95
C GLU A 4 10.52 -6.85 19.99
N GLU A 5 11.50 -7.76 20.11
CA GLU A 5 12.64 -7.57 21.01
C GLU A 5 13.44 -6.32 20.64
N LEU A 6 13.67 -6.09 19.35
CA LEU A 6 14.40 -4.92 18.88
C LEU A 6 13.70 -3.60 19.26
N ILE A 7 12.37 -3.53 19.16
CA ILE A 7 11.58 -2.37 19.59
C ILE A 7 11.65 -2.19 21.11
N LYS A 8 11.55 -3.28 21.87
CA LYS A 8 11.62 -3.25 23.35
C LYS A 8 13.00 -2.86 23.89
N ASN A 9 14.08 -3.19 23.18
CA ASN A 9 15.46 -2.98 23.61
C ASN A 9 15.94 -1.50 23.57
N ASN A 10 15.04 -0.51 23.61
CA ASN A 10 15.32 0.94 23.68
C ASN A 10 16.21 1.53 22.58
N LYS A 11 16.57 0.77 21.54
CA LYS A 11 17.24 1.31 20.34
C LYS A 11 16.31 2.23 19.55
N PHE A 12 14.99 2.01 19.65
CA PHE A 12 13.97 2.87 19.08
C PHE A 12 13.29 3.71 20.16
N LYS A 13 13.94 4.79 20.60
CA LYS A 13 13.48 5.69 21.69
C LYS A 13 12.03 6.17 21.55
N HIS A 14 11.52 6.28 20.32
CA HIS A 14 10.18 6.77 20.04
C HIS A 14 9.13 5.67 19.84
N LEU A 15 9.55 4.40 19.75
CA LEU A 15 8.66 3.24 19.59
C LEU A 15 8.65 2.33 20.83
N SER A 16 9.66 2.42 21.69
CA SER A 16 9.80 1.57 22.87
C SER A 16 8.67 1.74 23.90
N ASN A 17 7.94 2.85 23.86
CA ASN A 17 6.83 3.14 24.77
C ASN A 17 5.48 2.58 24.28
N TYR A 18 5.45 1.90 23.13
CA TYR A 18 4.24 1.32 22.57
C TYR A 18 4.04 -0.10 23.11
N GLU A 19 2.79 -0.45 23.42
CA GLU A 19 2.40 -1.82 23.70
C GLU A 19 2.51 -2.64 22.40
N ILE A 20 3.35 -3.67 22.42
CA ILE A 20 3.53 -4.53 21.25
C ILE A 20 2.48 -5.64 21.27
N ILE A 21 1.66 -5.67 20.22
CA ILE A 21 0.67 -6.71 19.97
C ILE A 21 1.24 -7.57 18.84
N ASN A 22 2.09 -8.52 19.19
CA ASN A 22 2.71 -9.40 18.22
C ASN A 22 1.77 -10.56 17.88
N ILE A 23 1.22 -10.52 16.66
CA ILE A 23 0.38 -11.58 16.10
C ILE A 23 1.11 -12.35 14.98
N SER A 24 2.40 -12.05 14.78
CA SER A 24 3.29 -12.76 13.88
C SER A 24 3.98 -13.91 14.61
N GLY A 25 3.84 -15.13 14.09
CA GLY A 25 4.45 -16.33 14.68
C GLY A 25 3.47 -17.27 15.38
N VAL A 26 3.89 -18.54 15.50
CA VAL A 26 3.08 -19.66 15.98
C VAL A 26 2.91 -19.64 17.50
N GLU A 27 3.91 -19.15 18.24
CA GLU A 27 3.89 -19.17 19.72
C GLU A 27 2.86 -18.19 20.31
N ASN A 28 2.56 -17.10 19.60
CA ASN A 28 1.62 -16.06 20.03
C ASN A 28 0.15 -16.38 19.73
N GLU A 29 -0.15 -17.50 19.06
CA GLU A 29 -1.54 -17.95 18.83
C GLU A 29 -2.29 -18.21 20.14
N LYS A 30 -1.58 -18.54 21.23
CA LYS A 30 -2.19 -18.72 22.56
C LYS A 30 -2.77 -17.42 23.12
N ASN A 31 -2.12 -16.28 22.85
CA ASN A 31 -2.51 -14.97 23.37
C ASN A 31 -3.50 -14.26 22.44
N PHE A 32 -3.40 -14.51 21.12
CA PHE A 32 -4.24 -13.88 20.09
C PHE A 32 -4.81 -14.94 19.15
N LYS A 33 -5.76 -15.72 19.68
CA LYS A 33 -6.40 -16.85 18.97
C LYS A 33 -7.16 -16.42 17.72
N ASP A 34 -7.83 -15.27 17.78
CA ASP A 34 -8.65 -14.76 16.70
C ASP A 34 -8.51 -13.24 16.56
N THR A 35 -9.06 -12.71 15.47
CA THR A 35 -9.08 -11.29 15.15
C THR A 35 -9.80 -10.45 16.23
N GLN A 36 -10.80 -11.01 16.90
CA GLN A 36 -11.61 -10.30 17.89
C GLN A 36 -10.80 -10.05 19.17
N ALA A 37 -10.00 -11.02 19.61
CA ALA A 37 -9.09 -10.87 20.73
C ALA A 37 -8.06 -9.75 20.50
N VAL A 38 -7.54 -9.65 19.27
CA VAL A 38 -6.62 -8.59 18.87
C VAL A 38 -7.30 -7.22 18.92
N GLN A 39 -8.48 -7.10 18.29
CA GLN A 39 -9.27 -5.87 18.32
C GLN A 39 -9.63 -5.44 19.75
N ALA A 40 -10.00 -6.40 20.62
CA ALA A 40 -10.32 -6.13 22.02
C ALA A 40 -9.10 -5.60 22.79
N LYS A 41 -7.91 -6.17 22.56
CA LYS A 41 -6.66 -5.69 23.18
C LYS A 41 -6.32 -4.28 22.71
N ILE A 42 -6.42 -3.99 21.41
CA ILE A 42 -6.19 -2.65 20.84
C ILE A 42 -7.16 -1.64 21.47
N LYS A 43 -8.46 -1.96 21.50
CA LYS A 43 -9.50 -1.10 22.07
C LYS A 43 -9.28 -0.84 23.56
N LYS A 44 -8.83 -1.85 24.31
CA LYS A 44 -8.48 -1.69 25.73
C LYS A 44 -7.32 -0.69 25.89
N CYS A 45 -6.23 -0.89 25.15
CA CYS A 45 -5.08 0.03 25.19
C CYS A 45 -5.49 1.46 24.82
N GLU A 46 -6.29 1.64 23.77
CA GLU A 46 -6.82 2.95 23.37
C GLU A 46 -7.66 3.60 24.49
N SER A 47 -8.50 2.83 25.19
CA SER A 47 -9.28 3.36 26.34
C SER A 47 -8.42 3.77 27.53
N GLU A 48 -7.22 3.19 27.65
CA GLU A 48 -6.22 3.49 28.68
C GLU A 48 -5.18 4.52 28.19
N ASN A 49 -5.37 5.10 27.00
CA ASN A 49 -4.45 6.03 26.34
C ASN A 49 -3.03 5.44 26.15
N VAL A 50 -2.95 4.13 25.92
CA VAL A 50 -1.73 3.37 25.64
C VAL A 50 -1.59 3.17 24.13
N LYS A 51 -0.49 3.67 23.57
CA LYS A 51 -0.19 3.49 22.14
C LYS A 51 0.18 2.04 21.84
N THR A 52 -0.19 1.54 20.66
CA THR A 52 0.05 0.13 20.28
C THR A 52 0.81 0.02 18.96
N ILE A 53 1.65 -1.01 18.84
CA ILE A 53 2.22 -1.46 17.56
C ILE A 53 1.75 -2.91 17.36
N THR A 54 0.99 -3.15 16.29
CA THR A 54 0.65 -4.51 15.89
C THR A 54 1.68 -5.04 14.91
N LEU A 55 2.32 -6.17 15.23
CA LEU A 55 3.22 -6.87 14.32
C LEU A 55 2.46 -8.03 13.68
N THR A 56 2.32 -8.03 12.35
CA THR A 56 1.54 -9.03 11.62
C THR A 56 2.24 -9.54 10.37
N VAL A 57 2.01 -10.81 10.04
CA VAL A 57 2.40 -11.44 8.77
C VAL A 57 1.17 -12.13 8.20
N ASN A 58 0.60 -11.59 7.12
CA ASN A 58 -0.58 -12.11 6.41
C ASN A 58 -1.86 -12.29 7.26
N ARG A 59 -1.85 -11.94 8.55
CA ARG A 59 -3.02 -11.93 9.43
C ARG A 59 -3.64 -10.55 9.49
N MET A 60 -4.96 -10.51 9.61
CA MET A 60 -5.75 -9.26 9.65
C MET A 60 -5.57 -8.34 8.43
N LEU A 61 -4.98 -8.86 7.35
CA LEU A 61 -4.86 -8.17 6.07
C LEU A 61 -6.07 -8.41 5.16
N THR A 62 -7.01 -9.29 5.54
CA THR A 62 -8.23 -9.58 4.78
C THR A 62 -9.39 -9.79 5.74
N GLY A 63 -10.57 -9.25 5.41
CA GLY A 63 -11.80 -9.48 6.18
C GLY A 63 -11.86 -8.86 7.58
N SER A 64 -10.87 -8.04 7.97
CA SER A 64 -10.86 -7.33 9.26
C SER A 64 -10.57 -5.85 9.10
N THR A 65 -11.27 -5.05 9.90
CA THR A 65 -11.06 -3.60 10.02
C THR A 65 -10.67 -3.29 11.47
N VAL A 66 -9.60 -2.52 11.65
CA VAL A 66 -9.18 -2.00 12.95
C VAL A 66 -9.23 -0.47 12.86
N PRO A 67 -10.31 0.16 13.36
CA PRO A 67 -10.45 1.60 13.29
C PRO A 67 -9.33 2.35 13.99
N GLU A 68 -8.62 1.78 14.95
CA GLU A 68 -7.58 2.47 15.71
C GLU A 68 -6.24 2.59 14.95
N TRP A 69 -6.01 1.80 13.89
CA TRP A 69 -4.76 1.88 13.11
C TRP A 69 -4.72 3.13 12.25
N ASP A 70 -3.75 4.01 12.49
CA ASP A 70 -3.53 5.26 11.73
C ASP A 70 -2.25 5.24 10.86
N THR A 71 -1.28 4.38 11.21
CA THR A 71 0.02 4.28 10.57
C THR A 71 0.37 2.84 10.23
N MET A 72 0.89 2.60 9.03
CA MET A 72 1.36 1.29 8.58
C MET A 72 2.79 1.37 8.08
N LEU A 73 3.68 0.60 8.71
CA LEU A 73 5.02 0.34 8.17
C LEU A 73 4.93 -0.88 7.24
N TYR A 74 5.14 -0.64 5.95
CA TYR A 74 4.97 -1.66 4.93
C TYR A 74 6.30 -2.35 4.64
N LEU A 75 6.47 -3.54 5.21
CA LEU A 75 7.70 -4.35 5.11
C LEU A 75 7.52 -5.61 4.24
N LYS A 76 6.36 -5.76 3.58
CA LYS A 76 6.06 -6.90 2.71
C LYS A 76 6.63 -6.64 1.32
N ASP A 77 7.25 -7.67 0.74
CA ASP A 77 7.60 -7.65 -0.67
C ASP A 77 6.38 -8.02 -1.52
N THR A 78 5.45 -7.08 -1.74
CA THR A 78 4.21 -7.34 -2.50
C THR A 78 4.33 -7.26 -4.01
N ALA A 79 3.79 -8.27 -4.69
CA ALA A 79 3.74 -8.34 -6.15
C ALA A 79 2.48 -7.72 -6.78
N SER A 80 1.49 -7.23 -5.99
CA SER A 80 0.17 -6.83 -6.50
C SER A 80 -0.28 -5.41 -6.05
N PRO A 81 -0.69 -4.53 -6.99
CA PRO A 81 -1.29 -3.22 -6.69
C PRO A 81 -2.55 -3.30 -5.83
N GLN A 82 -3.34 -4.35 -6.02
CA GLN A 82 -4.60 -4.54 -5.31
C GLN A 82 -4.38 -4.77 -3.81
N GLU A 83 -3.36 -5.55 -3.44
CA GLU A 83 -3.01 -5.74 -2.03
C GLU A 83 -2.55 -4.43 -1.37
N TYR A 84 -1.84 -3.60 -2.12
CA TYR A 84 -1.32 -2.32 -1.64
C TYR A 84 -2.45 -1.31 -1.39
N ASP A 85 -3.37 -1.16 -2.35
CA ASP A 85 -4.54 -0.30 -2.20
C ASP A 85 -5.46 -0.76 -1.07
N GLN A 86 -5.64 -2.07 -0.94
CA GLN A 86 -6.38 -2.61 0.20
C GLN A 86 -5.72 -2.23 1.53
N ALA A 87 -4.39 -2.18 1.61
CA ALA A 87 -3.69 -1.74 2.81
C ALA A 87 -3.93 -0.24 3.10
N ILE A 88 -3.88 0.62 2.07
CA ILE A 88 -4.19 2.05 2.19
C ILE A 88 -5.63 2.24 2.68
N PHE A 89 -6.61 1.62 2.03
CA PHE A 89 -8.02 1.78 2.38
C PHE A 89 -8.33 1.25 3.79
N ARG A 90 -7.64 0.19 4.23
CA ARG A 90 -7.76 -0.29 5.62
C ARG A 90 -7.38 0.81 6.61
N LEU A 91 -6.30 1.52 6.34
CA LEU A 91 -5.79 2.60 7.19
C LEU A 91 -6.75 3.80 7.21
N GLN A 92 -7.30 4.14 6.04
CA GLN A 92 -8.21 5.26 5.83
C GLN A 92 -9.63 5.04 6.39
N ASN A 93 -9.96 3.86 6.91
CA ASN A 93 -11.23 3.64 7.61
C ASN A 93 -11.41 4.64 8.75
N GLN A 94 -12.56 5.30 8.77
CA GLN A 94 -12.87 6.35 9.73
C GLN A 94 -12.87 5.83 11.16
N TYR A 95 -12.33 6.65 12.07
CA TYR A 95 -12.44 6.41 13.51
C TYR A 95 -13.03 7.65 14.18
N ILE A 96 -14.35 7.64 14.35
CA ILE A 96 -15.11 8.78 14.87
C ILE A 96 -15.51 8.50 16.32
N LYS A 97 -15.08 9.35 17.25
CA LYS A 97 -15.62 9.39 18.62
C LYS A 97 -16.76 10.41 18.67
N VAL A 98 -17.85 10.03 19.32
CA VAL A 98 -19.03 10.89 19.51
C VAL A 98 -19.05 11.34 20.96
N PHE A 99 -18.91 12.64 21.17
CA PHE A 99 -19.04 13.28 22.47
C PHE A 99 -20.42 13.92 22.55
N LYS A 100 -21.11 13.68 23.66
CA LYS A 100 -22.41 14.31 23.94
C LYS A 100 -22.23 15.24 25.13
N GLU A 101 -22.53 16.51 24.93
CA GLU A 101 -22.53 17.47 26.01
C GLU A 101 -23.81 17.36 26.85
N PRO A 102 -23.78 17.78 28.12
CA PRO A 102 -24.98 17.86 28.97
C PRO A 102 -26.10 18.73 28.38
N SER A 103 -25.76 19.70 27.51
CA SER A 103 -26.72 20.55 26.78
C SER A 103 -27.52 19.81 25.71
N GLY A 104 -27.10 18.60 25.33
CA GLY A 104 -27.66 17.83 24.22
C GLY A 104 -26.88 17.95 22.91
N ASP A 105 -25.86 18.80 22.85
CA ASP A 105 -25.01 18.97 21.67
C ASP A 105 -24.16 17.71 21.42
N VAL A 106 -24.02 17.35 20.14
CA VAL A 106 -23.28 16.15 19.70
C VAL A 106 -22.09 16.56 18.85
N VAL A 107 -20.88 16.33 19.36
CA VAL A 107 -19.62 16.58 18.65
C VAL A 107 -19.05 15.26 18.14
N LYS A 108 -18.82 15.18 16.83
CA LYS A 108 -18.14 14.05 16.19
C LYS A 108 -16.69 14.43 15.93
N PHE A 109 -15.77 13.69 16.53
CA PHE A 109 -14.33 13.93 16.37
C PHE A 109 -13.69 12.78 15.58
N ASN A 110 -13.01 13.09 14.48
CA ASN A 110 -12.22 12.11 13.76
C ASN A 110 -10.86 11.96 14.47
N MET A 111 -10.64 10.77 15.03
CA MET A 111 -9.42 10.40 15.74
C MET A 111 -8.23 10.18 14.80
N LYS A 112 -8.46 10.15 13.48
CA LYS A 112 -7.43 10.05 12.44
C LYS A 112 -7.38 11.33 11.61
N PRO A 113 -6.73 12.39 12.10
CA PRO A 113 -6.54 13.61 11.30
C PRO A 113 -5.63 13.36 10.08
N GLN A 114 -4.76 12.36 10.17
CA GLN A 114 -3.87 11.91 9.11
C GLN A 114 -3.70 10.40 9.19
N THR A 115 -3.49 9.76 8.05
CA THR A 115 -3.02 8.37 7.97
C THR A 115 -1.70 8.32 7.21
N LEU A 116 -0.82 7.40 7.60
CA LEU A 116 0.51 7.27 7.00
C LEU A 116 0.83 5.82 6.65
N LEU A 117 1.11 5.55 5.38
CA LEU A 117 1.74 4.31 4.96
C LEU A 117 3.20 4.61 4.59
N VAL A 118 4.13 3.98 5.29
CA VAL A 118 5.57 4.09 5.02
C VAL A 118 6.04 2.84 4.30
N ASP A 119 6.33 2.97 3.01
CA ASP A 119 6.98 1.91 2.22
C ASP A 119 8.48 2.20 2.12
N PHE A 120 9.29 1.16 2.26
CA PHE A 120 10.75 1.22 2.16
C PHE A 120 11.25 0.83 0.76
N ASN A 121 10.37 0.47 -0.16
CA ASN A 121 10.65 0.19 -1.56
C ASN A 121 9.95 1.20 -2.50
N PRO A 122 10.61 2.32 -2.83
CA PRO A 122 10.01 3.36 -3.68
C PRO A 122 9.73 2.89 -5.12
N ASN A 123 10.48 1.91 -5.63
CA ASN A 123 10.28 1.40 -6.99
C ASN A 123 8.93 0.69 -7.13
N ARG A 124 8.50 -0.02 -6.06
CA ARG A 124 7.18 -0.67 -6.03
C ARG A 124 6.08 0.36 -6.23
N MET A 125 6.13 1.46 -5.49
CA MET A 125 5.15 2.54 -5.60
C MET A 125 4.99 3.03 -7.03
N PHE A 126 6.08 3.30 -7.74
CA PHE A 126 6.01 3.76 -9.13
C PHE A 126 5.41 2.72 -10.08
N GLN A 127 5.79 1.44 -9.93
CA GLN A 127 5.20 0.33 -10.70
C GLN A 127 3.71 0.15 -10.40
N MET A 128 3.28 0.30 -9.15
CA MET A 128 1.86 0.20 -8.79
C MET A 128 1.05 1.31 -9.48
N GLN A 129 1.55 2.55 -9.49
CA GLN A 129 0.87 3.66 -10.19
C GLN A 129 0.80 3.43 -11.69
N GLU A 130 1.86 2.89 -12.30
CA GLU A 130 1.84 2.47 -13.70
C GLU A 130 0.77 1.40 -13.96
N HIS A 131 0.81 0.29 -13.23
CA HIS A 131 -0.12 -0.82 -13.42
C HIS A 131 -1.58 -0.38 -13.25
N LYS A 132 -1.89 0.43 -12.23
CA LYS A 132 -3.23 1.02 -12.06
C LYS A 132 -3.63 1.76 -13.32
N SER A 133 -2.75 2.61 -13.82
CA SER A 133 -3.04 3.45 -14.96
C SER A 133 -3.22 2.70 -16.28
N GLN A 134 -2.48 1.60 -16.48
CA GLN A 134 -2.60 0.71 -17.63
C GLN A 134 -3.92 -0.07 -17.59
N ILE A 135 -4.35 -0.54 -16.42
CA ILE A 135 -5.67 -1.19 -16.23
C ILE A 135 -6.80 -0.24 -16.64
N TYR A 136 -6.68 1.06 -16.32
CA TYR A 136 -7.66 2.06 -16.75
C TYR A 136 -7.60 2.40 -18.25
N ASN A 137 -6.48 2.15 -18.94
CA ASN A 137 -6.31 2.41 -20.38
C ASN A 137 -6.95 1.36 -21.29
N VAL A 138 -7.43 0.24 -20.75
CA VAL A 138 -8.14 -0.78 -21.54
C VAL A 138 -9.47 -0.23 -22.10
N ASN A 139 -9.96 0.92 -21.61
CA ASN A 139 -11.30 1.41 -21.96
C ASN A 139 -11.42 2.67 -22.83
N THR A 140 -10.40 3.47 -23.14
CA THR A 140 -10.62 4.64 -24.02
C THR A 140 -9.35 5.29 -24.62
N ASP A 141 -9.33 5.32 -25.96
CA ASP A 141 -8.73 6.32 -26.87
C ASP A 141 -7.21 6.50 -27.06
N LYS A 142 -6.87 6.80 -28.33
CA LYS A 142 -5.53 6.94 -28.96
C LYS A 142 -4.64 8.08 -28.40
N ASN A 143 -5.05 8.77 -27.33
CA ASN A 143 -4.34 9.91 -26.70
C ASN A 143 -3.89 9.58 -25.25
N GLY A 144 -3.24 8.44 -25.05
CA GLY A 144 -3.02 7.83 -23.72
C GLY A 144 -2.17 8.62 -22.70
N ASN A 145 -1.28 9.53 -23.13
CA ASN A 145 -0.33 10.18 -22.20
C ASN A 145 -0.93 11.34 -21.38
N SER A 146 -1.78 12.19 -21.96
CA SER A 146 -2.36 13.34 -21.23
C SER A 146 -3.43 12.91 -20.22
N LEU A 147 -4.21 11.89 -20.55
CA LEU A 147 -5.19 11.30 -19.63
C LEU A 147 -4.53 10.55 -18.46
N LEU A 148 -3.33 10.01 -18.68
CA LEU A 148 -2.54 9.33 -17.66
C LEU A 148 -2.03 10.29 -16.59
N GLU A 149 -1.39 11.39 -17.00
CA GLU A 149 -0.87 12.39 -16.07
C GLU A 149 -1.98 12.99 -15.19
N GLU A 150 -3.12 13.31 -15.78
CA GLU A 150 -4.28 13.87 -15.06
C GLU A 150 -4.85 12.88 -14.05
N ARG A 151 -4.85 11.58 -14.34
CA ARG A 151 -5.28 10.54 -13.40
C ARG A 151 -4.32 10.44 -12.22
N ILE A 152 -3.02 10.37 -12.50
CA ILE A 152 -1.98 10.35 -11.46
C ILE A 152 -2.11 11.60 -10.58
N ARG A 153 -2.34 12.77 -11.18
CA ARG A 153 -2.54 14.03 -10.46
C ARG A 153 -3.70 13.95 -9.46
N LYS A 154 -4.88 13.52 -9.90
CA LYS A 154 -6.05 13.35 -9.02
C LYS A 154 -5.80 12.36 -7.88
N GLU A 155 -5.03 11.30 -8.15
CA GLU A 155 -4.67 10.34 -7.12
C GLU A 155 -3.73 10.96 -6.08
N LEU A 156 -2.72 11.72 -6.51
CA LEU A 156 -1.78 12.42 -5.63
C LEU A 156 -2.42 13.56 -4.84
N GLU A 157 -3.51 14.15 -5.33
CA GLU A 157 -4.32 15.13 -4.57
C GLU A 157 -5.02 14.48 -3.37
N ILE A 158 -5.46 13.22 -3.52
CA ILE A 158 -6.15 12.47 -2.47
C ILE A 158 -5.15 11.77 -1.53
N SER A 159 -4.08 11.20 -2.09
CA SER A 159 -3.06 10.44 -1.38
C SER A 159 -1.65 10.89 -1.83
N PRO A 160 -1.14 11.99 -1.26
CA PRO A 160 0.19 12.50 -1.60
C PRO A 160 1.28 11.48 -1.29
N ILE A 161 2.20 11.30 -2.24
CA ILE A 161 3.40 10.48 -2.05
C ILE A 161 4.55 11.41 -1.67
N VAL A 162 5.23 11.10 -0.57
CA VAL A 162 6.36 11.86 -0.07
C VAL A 162 7.57 10.93 0.05
N VAL A 163 8.70 11.36 -0.51
CA VAL A 163 9.95 10.60 -0.48
C VAL A 163 11.04 11.36 0.25
N LEU A 164 11.98 10.63 0.84
CA LEU A 164 13.22 11.18 1.36
C LEU A 164 14.30 11.08 0.26
N HIS A 165 14.71 12.22 -0.28
CA HIS A 165 15.71 12.32 -1.35
C HIS A 165 16.82 13.27 -0.93
N HIS A 166 18.08 12.80 -0.90
CA HIS A 166 19.26 13.60 -0.50
C HIS A 166 19.05 14.37 0.81
N ASN A 167 18.56 13.69 1.86
CA ASN A 167 18.22 14.26 3.18
C ASN A 167 17.15 15.37 3.14
N LYS A 168 16.35 15.44 2.08
CA LYS A 168 15.20 16.34 1.97
C LYS A 168 13.92 15.56 1.77
N ILE A 169 12.86 16.03 2.41
CA ILE A 169 11.51 15.52 2.22
C ILE A 169 10.95 16.22 0.97
N VAL A 170 10.59 15.44 -0.05
CA VAL A 170 10.08 15.95 -1.33
C VAL A 170 8.76 15.25 -1.63
N GLN A 171 7.75 16.04 -1.98
CA GLN A 171 6.49 15.48 -2.47
C GLN A 171 6.60 15.20 -3.96
N ILE A 172 6.26 13.97 -4.34
CA ILE A 172 6.27 13.48 -5.72
C ILE A 172 5.23 14.21 -6.55
N GLN A 173 5.61 14.60 -7.76
CA GLN A 173 4.73 15.15 -8.80
C GLN A 173 4.37 14.05 -9.82
N PRO A 174 3.26 14.23 -10.58
CA PRO A 174 2.89 13.27 -11.63
C PRO A 174 4.03 13.00 -12.63
N THR A 175 4.79 14.04 -13.00
CA THR A 175 5.93 13.94 -13.91
C THR A 175 7.03 13.02 -13.39
N ASP A 176 7.30 13.03 -12.08
CA ASP A 176 8.34 12.18 -11.48
C ASP A 176 7.98 10.69 -11.63
N ILE A 177 6.70 10.36 -11.51
CA ILE A 177 6.19 8.99 -11.68
C ILE A 177 6.32 8.57 -13.14
N LEU A 178 5.89 9.43 -14.07
CA LEU A 178 5.99 9.16 -15.51
C LEU A 178 7.43 8.95 -15.96
N ASP A 179 8.36 9.76 -15.46
CA ASP A 179 9.79 9.63 -15.78
C ASP A 179 10.39 8.36 -15.19
N ALA A 180 10.05 8.02 -13.95
CA ALA A 180 10.48 6.76 -13.31
C ALA A 180 10.00 5.54 -14.11
N VAL A 181 8.74 5.56 -14.56
CA VAL A 181 8.14 4.52 -15.39
C VAL A 181 8.84 4.40 -16.74
N ARG A 182 9.07 5.50 -17.45
CA ARG A 182 9.79 5.50 -18.73
C ARG A 182 11.20 4.93 -18.58
N LYS A 183 11.92 5.32 -17.52
CA LYS A 183 13.25 4.80 -17.21
C LYS A 183 13.21 3.31 -16.89
N TYR A 184 12.18 2.84 -16.20
CA TYR A 184 11.99 1.42 -15.89
C TYR A 184 11.70 0.61 -17.17
N SER A 185 10.75 1.04 -17.99
CA SER A 185 10.38 0.39 -19.27
C SER A 185 11.56 0.32 -20.24
N SER A 186 12.31 1.42 -20.41
CA SER A 186 13.50 1.44 -21.28
C SER A 186 14.66 0.53 -20.84
N SER A 187 14.67 0.08 -19.58
CA SER A 187 15.70 -0.81 -19.03
C SER A 187 15.36 -2.31 -19.13
N ARG A 188 14.14 -2.66 -19.56
CA ARG A 188 13.67 -4.05 -19.70
C ARG A 188 13.58 -4.48 -21.17
N SER A 189 13.90 -5.75 -21.44
CA SER A 189 13.68 -6.37 -22.74
C SER A 189 12.17 -6.64 -22.93
N VAL A 190 11.68 -6.64 -24.18
CA VAL A 190 10.29 -6.95 -24.56
C VAL A 190 9.75 -8.23 -23.90
N PHE A 191 10.63 -9.20 -23.58
CA PHE A 191 10.28 -10.44 -22.87
C PHE A 191 9.87 -10.26 -21.39
N ASP A 192 10.41 -9.25 -20.70
CA ASP A 192 10.03 -8.95 -19.30
C ASP A 192 8.67 -8.22 -19.22
N GLU A 193 8.25 -7.58 -20.31
CA GLU A 193 6.97 -6.88 -20.42
C GLU A 193 5.82 -7.89 -20.58
N ALA A 194 6.04 -8.95 -21.37
CA ALA A 194 5.07 -10.02 -21.62
C ALA A 194 4.76 -10.90 -20.41
N THR A 195 5.62 -10.92 -19.38
CA THR A 195 5.42 -11.70 -18.15
C THR A 195 4.71 -10.94 -17.03
N THR A 196 4.62 -9.61 -17.14
CA THR A 196 4.09 -8.76 -16.06
C THR A 196 2.60 -8.41 -16.26
N ILE A 197 2.15 -8.36 -17.51
CA ILE A 197 0.71 -8.42 -17.82
C ILE A 197 0.30 -9.89 -17.63
N SER A 198 -0.83 -10.15 -16.96
CA SER A 198 -1.46 -11.48 -16.99
C SER A 198 -1.97 -11.75 -18.40
N ILE A 199 -1.05 -11.96 -19.34
CA ILE A 199 -1.34 -12.46 -20.67
C ILE A 199 -1.73 -13.91 -20.42
N ASP A 200 -2.95 -14.27 -20.82
CA ASP A 200 -3.31 -15.67 -20.92
C ASP A 200 -2.31 -16.33 -21.87
N LEU A 201 -1.35 -17.07 -21.33
CA LEU A 201 -0.31 -17.74 -22.11
C LEU A 201 -0.92 -18.74 -23.09
N ALA A 202 -2.19 -19.15 -22.90
CA ALA A 202 -2.93 -19.94 -23.89
C ALA A 202 -3.14 -19.20 -25.23
N LEU A 203 -3.04 -17.86 -25.25
CA LEU A 203 -3.07 -17.09 -26.49
C LEU A 203 -1.83 -17.33 -27.36
N LEU A 204 -0.71 -17.76 -26.78
CA LEU A 204 0.49 -18.15 -27.53
C LEU A 204 0.35 -19.53 -28.19
N ASP A 205 -0.63 -20.34 -27.78
CA ASP A 205 -0.97 -21.61 -28.44
C ASP A 205 -1.75 -21.39 -29.74
N ILE A 206 -2.25 -20.17 -29.97
CA ILE A 206 -2.90 -19.79 -31.23
C ILE A 206 -1.82 -19.42 -32.24
N GLU A 207 -1.56 -20.32 -33.20
CA GLU A 207 -0.53 -20.14 -34.25
C GLU A 207 -0.61 -18.79 -34.97
N ALA A 208 -1.82 -18.29 -35.22
CA ALA A 208 -2.02 -16.99 -35.88
C ALA A 208 -1.50 -15.80 -35.06
N ILE A 209 -1.65 -15.84 -33.73
CA ILE A 209 -1.15 -14.79 -32.83
C ILE A 209 0.37 -14.89 -32.74
N LYS A 210 0.91 -16.09 -32.57
CA LYS A 210 2.35 -16.34 -32.53
C LYS A 210 3.06 -15.87 -33.80
N ALA A 211 2.49 -16.18 -34.97
CA ALA A 211 3.04 -15.77 -36.26
C ALA A 211 3.08 -14.23 -36.43
N GLU A 212 2.06 -13.51 -35.94
CA GLU A 212 2.04 -12.04 -36.03
C GLU A 212 3.05 -11.40 -35.06
N ILE A 213 3.21 -11.93 -33.84
CA ILE A 213 4.23 -11.47 -32.88
C ILE A 213 5.65 -11.65 -33.44
N GLU A 214 5.94 -12.82 -34.01
CA GLU A 214 7.24 -13.11 -34.64
C GLU A 214 7.51 -12.20 -35.86
N ARG A 215 6.46 -11.77 -36.57
CA ARG A 215 6.57 -10.84 -37.70
C ARG A 215 6.92 -9.42 -37.25
N GLN A 216 6.42 -8.97 -36.11
CA GLN A 216 6.68 -7.61 -35.59
C GLN A 216 8.10 -7.45 -35.01
N ASN A 217 8.71 -8.52 -34.48
CA ASN A 217 10.10 -8.51 -34.00
C ASN A 217 11.15 -8.20 -35.09
N LYS A 218 10.78 -8.20 -36.38
CA LYS A 218 11.69 -7.88 -37.50
C LYS A 218 11.78 -6.39 -37.85
N ILE A 219 11.03 -5.49 -37.19
CA ILE A 219 10.99 -4.05 -37.55
C ILE A 219 12.06 -3.22 -36.81
N SER A 220 13.03 -3.86 -36.15
CA SER A 220 14.17 -3.15 -35.54
C SER A 220 15.50 -3.80 -35.91
N SER A 221 15.94 -3.58 -37.16
CA SER A 221 17.37 -3.60 -37.53
C SER A 221 17.69 -2.33 -38.31
#